data_AF-A0A380WMC0-F1
#
_entry.id   AF-A0A380WMC0-F1
#
_cell.length_a   1.000
_cell.length_b   1.000
_cell.length_c   1.000
_cell.angle_alpha   90.00
_cell.angle_beta   90.00
_cell.angle_gamma   90.00
#
_symmetry.space_group_name_H-M   'P 1'
#
loop_
_entity.id
_entity.type
_entity.pdbx_description
1 polymer ?
#
loop_
_entity_poly.entity_id
_entity_poly.type
_entity_poly.pdbx_seq_one_letter_code
_entity_poly.pdbx_strand_id
1 'polypeptide(L)'
;MQRIIYPLGDGVAVVIPAERAALPIEEIARKDVPAGVPYRIVAATDIPEDRSQRELWTADFSQPDGYGIGAESWIAEMQAIVAVQAAQEGDQ
;
A
#
# COMPACT_ATOMS: atom_id res chain seq x y z
N MET A 1 -5.28 -8.24 12.66
CA MET A 1 -4.28 -7.81 11.64
C MET A 1 -4.86 -6.63 10.86
N GLN A 2 -4.03 -5.68 10.45
CA GLN A 2 -4.46 -4.50 9.68
C GLN A 2 -4.64 -4.82 8.18
N ARG A 3 -5.35 -3.95 7.49
CA ARG A 3 -5.69 -4.02 6.05
C ARG A 3 -5.43 -2.67 5.43
N ILE A 4 -5.03 -2.67 4.17
CA ILE A 4 -4.88 -1.43 3.40
C ILE A 4 -6.11 -1.33 2.50
N ILE A 5 -6.81 -0.21 2.54
CA ILE A 5 -7.95 0.06 1.66
C ILE A 5 -7.68 1.30 0.82
N TYR A 6 -8.18 1.31 -0.42
CA TYR A 6 -8.08 2.45 -1.33
C TYR A 6 -9.28 2.47 -2.29
N PRO A 7 -9.67 3.65 -2.84
CA PRO A 7 -10.79 3.74 -3.76
C PRO A 7 -10.45 3.08 -5.11
N LEU A 8 -11.38 2.31 -5.65
CA LEU A 8 -11.23 1.66 -6.96
C LEU A 8 -12.57 1.71 -7.71
N GLY A 9 -12.67 2.65 -8.66
CA GLY A 9 -13.93 2.95 -9.34
C GLY A 9 -14.99 3.38 -8.34
N ASP A 10 -16.16 2.74 -8.39
CA ASP A 10 -17.27 3.03 -7.48
C ASP A 10 -17.17 2.27 -6.13
N GLY A 11 -16.15 1.44 -5.95
CA GLY A 11 -15.99 0.60 -4.77
C GLY A 11 -14.66 0.77 -4.05
N VAL A 12 -14.39 -0.15 -3.12
CA VAL A 12 -13.18 -0.15 -2.29
C VAL A 12 -12.34 -1.41 -2.57
N ALA A 13 -11.05 -1.20 -2.86
CA ALA A 13 -10.06 -2.26 -2.91
C ALA A 13 -9.53 -2.56 -1.50
N VAL A 14 -9.19 -3.83 -1.26
CA VAL A 14 -8.61 -4.29 0.00
C VAL A 14 -7.34 -5.07 -0.30
N VAL A 15 -6.22 -4.61 0.24
CA VAL A 15 -4.94 -5.31 0.23
C VAL A 15 -4.72 -5.93 1.60
N ILE A 16 -4.44 -7.22 1.61
CA ILE A 16 -4.13 -8.00 2.80
C ILE A 16 -2.62 -8.24 2.79
N PRO A 17 -1.86 -7.63 3.71
CA PRO A 17 -0.44 -7.92 3.85
C PRO A 17 -0.21 -9.41 4.11
N ALA A 18 0.86 -9.96 3.54
CA ALA A 18 1.30 -11.31 3.87
C ALA A 18 1.69 -11.37 5.36
N GLU A 19 1.38 -12.48 6.04
CA GLU A 19 1.69 -12.66 7.48
C GLU A 19 3.16 -12.46 7.83
N ARG A 20 4.05 -12.77 6.88
CA ARG A 20 5.51 -12.65 7.01
C ARG A 20 6.09 -11.62 6.03
N ALA A 21 5.34 -10.56 5.73
CA ALA A 21 5.86 -9.49 4.89
C ALA A 21 7.12 -8.89 5.52
N ALA A 22 8.18 -8.73 4.72
CA ALA A 22 9.44 -8.13 5.16
C ALA A 22 9.38 -6.60 5.23
N LEU A 23 8.27 -6.00 4.80
CA LEU A 23 8.06 -4.56 4.77
C LEU A 23 7.04 -4.15 5.85
N PRO A 24 7.21 -2.97 6.47
CA PRO A 24 6.17 -2.37 7.30
C PRO A 24 4.92 -2.08 6.45
N ILE A 25 3.74 -2.09 7.07
CA ILE A 25 2.46 -2.01 6.36
C ILE A 25 2.30 -0.69 5.60
N GLU A 26 2.88 0.40 6.10
CA GLU A 26 2.91 1.71 5.44
C GLU A 26 3.69 1.64 4.13
N GLU A 27 4.79 0.91 4.10
CA GLU A 27 5.60 0.74 2.88
C GLU A 27 4.95 -0.22 1.89
N ILE A 28 4.23 -1.24 2.39
CA ILE A 28 3.36 -2.08 1.56
C ILE A 28 2.28 -1.22 0.92
N ALA A 29 1.63 -0.34 1.68
CA ALA A 29 0.60 0.56 1.15
C ALA A 29 1.19 1.51 0.10
N ARG A 30 2.32 2.15 0.39
CA ARG A 30 3.01 3.04 -0.55
C ARG A 30 3.34 2.34 -1.88
N LYS A 31 3.80 1.09 -1.82
CA LYS A 31 4.18 0.27 -2.98
C LYS A 31 2.98 -0.28 -3.75
N ASP A 32 2.00 -0.87 -3.06
CA ASP A 32 0.92 -1.66 -3.68
C ASP A 32 -0.30 -0.80 -4.09
N VAL A 33 -0.43 0.41 -3.55
CA VAL A 33 -1.48 1.36 -3.94
C VAL A 33 -1.01 2.13 -5.19
N PRO A 34 -1.88 2.33 -6.20
CA PRO A 34 -1.51 3.08 -7.39
C PRO A 34 -1.02 4.50 -7.09
N ALA A 35 -0.20 5.03 -7.99
CA ALA A 35 0.39 6.36 -7.82
C ALA A 35 -0.67 7.45 -7.64
N GLY A 36 -0.51 8.27 -6.60
CA GLY A 36 -1.41 9.38 -6.28
C GLY A 36 -2.76 8.97 -5.69
N VAL A 37 -3.02 7.67 -5.51
CA VAL A 37 -4.28 7.19 -4.91
C VAL A 37 -4.16 7.23 -3.37
N PRO A 38 -5.10 7.88 -2.66
CA PRO A 38 -5.11 7.88 -1.21
C PRO A 38 -5.41 6.48 -0.67
N TYR A 39 -4.78 6.11 0.44
CA TYR A 39 -5.09 4.87 1.15
C TYR A 39 -5.35 5.11 2.62
N ARG A 40 -6.00 4.12 3.25
CA ARG A 40 -6.12 4.01 4.69
C ARG A 40 -5.70 2.64 5.19
N ILE A 41 -5.19 2.60 6.42
CA ILE A 41 -4.84 1.39 7.14
C ILE A 41 -5.89 1.16 8.22
N VAL A 42 -6.70 0.12 8.07
CA VAL A 42 -7.85 -0.17 8.93
C VAL A 42 -7.71 -1.52 9.63
N ALA A 43 -8.47 -1.75 10.69
CA ALA A 43 -8.52 -3.08 11.28
C ALA A 43 -9.29 -4.03 10.36
N ALA A 44 -8.95 -5.33 10.36
CA ALA A 44 -9.72 -6.32 9.61
C ALA A 44 -11.19 -6.38 10.03
N THR A 45 -11.50 -6.04 11.28
CA THR A 45 -12.86 -5.97 11.84
C THR A 45 -13.68 -4.80 11.28
N ASP A 46 -13.03 -3.80 10.69
CA ASP A 46 -13.71 -2.66 10.07
C ASP A 46 -14.17 -2.99 8.64
N ILE A 47 -13.77 -4.15 8.10
CA ILE A 47 -14.14 -4.63 6.78
C ILE A 47 -15.23 -5.69 6.93
N PRO A 48 -16.37 -5.58 6.22
CA PRO A 48 -17.41 -6.60 6.27
C PRO A 48 -16.89 -7.97 5.85
N GLU A 49 -17.20 -9.01 6.63
CA GLU A 49 -16.81 -10.39 6.32
C GLU A 49 -17.56 -10.92 5.08
N ASP A 50 -18.84 -10.55 4.92
CA ASP A 50 -19.61 -10.85 3.72
C ASP A 50 -19.25 -9.87 2.59
N ARG A 51 -18.63 -10.42 1.54
CA ARG A 51 -18.15 -9.68 0.37
C ARG A 51 -19.09 -9.78 -0.84
N SER A 52 -20.28 -10.33 -0.67
CA SER A 52 -21.27 -10.52 -1.76
C SER A 52 -21.74 -9.21 -2.41
N GLN A 53 -21.72 -8.11 -1.65
CA GLN A 53 -22.11 -6.76 -2.10
C GLN A 53 -20.93 -5.77 -1.99
N ARG A 54 -19.70 -6.23 -2.26
CA ARG A 54 -18.47 -5.42 -2.11
C ARG A 54 -18.40 -4.21 -3.03
N GLU A 55 -19.17 -4.21 -4.10
CA GLU A 55 -19.35 -3.11 -5.04
C GLU A 55 -20.10 -1.92 -4.43
N LEU A 56 -20.84 -2.13 -3.34
CA LEU A 56 -21.55 -1.07 -2.61
C LEU A 56 -20.72 -0.49 -1.45
N TRP A 57 -19.53 -1.03 -1.21
CA TRP A 57 -18.69 -0.58 -0.10
C TRP A 57 -18.18 0.84 -0.34
N THR A 58 -18.26 1.66 0.70
CA THR A 58 -17.74 3.03 0.71
C THR A 58 -16.83 3.22 1.91
N ALA A 59 -15.86 4.13 1.78
CA ALA A 59 -14.99 4.54 2.87
C ALA A 59 -14.61 6.02 2.69
N ASP A 60 -14.32 6.68 3.81
CA ASP A 60 -13.86 8.07 3.80
C ASP A 60 -12.35 8.14 3.66
N PHE A 61 -11.90 8.75 2.55
CA PHE A 61 -10.51 9.00 2.21
C PHE A 61 -10.13 10.49 2.28
N SER A 62 -10.98 11.34 2.88
CA SER A 62 -10.70 12.78 3.04
C SER A 62 -9.53 13.08 3.98
N GLN A 63 -9.23 12.15 4.89
CA GLN A 63 -8.06 12.15 5.76
C GLN A 63 -7.30 10.82 5.57
N PRO A 64 -6.50 10.70 4.49
CA PRO A 64 -5.80 9.46 4.19
C PRO A 64 -4.57 9.30 5.09
N ASP A 65 -4.17 8.05 5.32
CA ASP A 65 -2.93 7.72 6.04
C ASP A 65 -1.70 7.90 5.13
N GLY A 66 -1.91 7.95 3.81
CA GLY A 66 -0.88 8.26 2.82
C GLY A 66 -1.38 8.12 1.39
N TYR A 67 -0.44 8.20 0.45
CA TYR A 67 -0.69 8.06 -0.98
C TYR A 67 0.24 7.01 -1.58
N GLY A 68 -0.32 6.19 -2.46
CA GLY A 68 0.48 5.23 -3.23
C GLY A 68 1.45 5.93 -4.17
N ILE A 69 2.58 5.27 -4.43
CA ILE A 69 3.52 5.64 -5.50
C ILE A 69 3.51 4.63 -6.64
N GLY A 70 2.86 3.48 -6.44
CA GLY A 70 2.85 2.36 -7.37
C GLY A 70 4.13 1.54 -7.36
N ALA A 71 4.01 0.27 -7.78
CA ALA A 71 5.10 -0.68 -7.74
C ALA A 71 6.30 -0.26 -8.61
N GLU A 72 6.07 0.35 -9.77
CA GLU A 72 7.14 0.81 -10.67
C GLU A 72 8.02 1.88 -10.03
N SER A 73 7.42 2.93 -9.48
CA SER A 73 8.15 4.00 -8.77
C SER A 73 8.89 3.44 -7.56
N TRP A 74 8.27 2.55 -6.81
CA TRP A 74 8.90 1.92 -5.65
C TRP A 74 10.12 1.09 -6.05
N ILE A 75 10.03 0.29 -7.11
CA ILE A 75 11.15 -0.48 -7.64
C ILE A 75 12.28 0.45 -8.08
N ALA A 76 11.96 1.55 -8.77
CA ALA A 76 12.96 2.54 -9.20
C ALA A 76 13.69 3.17 -8.00
N GLU A 77 12.97 3.54 -6.93
CA GLU A 77 13.58 4.04 -5.70
C GLU A 77 14.52 3.00 -5.07
N MET A 78 14.11 1.73 -4.98
CA MET A 78 14.95 0.68 -4.40
C MET A 78 16.22 0.44 -5.22
N GLN A 79 16.10 0.42 -6.56
CA GLN A 79 17.27 0.29 -7.44
C GLN A 79 18.25 1.45 -7.26
N ALA A 80 17.76 2.68 -7.12
CA ALA A 80 18.60 3.84 -6.85
C ALA A 80 19.33 3.73 -5.50
N ILE A 81 18.63 3.28 -4.45
CA ILE A 81 19.23 3.07 -3.12
C ILE A 81 20.34 2.02 -3.19
N VAL A 82 20.07 0.88 -3.82
CA VAL A 82 21.05 -0.21 -3.99
C VAL A 82 22.28 0.27 -4.77
N ALA A 83 22.08 1.05 -5.83
CA ALA A 83 23.18 1.60 -6.62
C ALA A 83 24.07 2.57 -5.82
N VAL A 84 23.48 3.42 -4.97
CA VAL A 84 24.23 4.33 -4.09
C VAL A 84 25.03 3.55 -3.05
N GLN A 85 24.43 2.51 -2.45
CA GLN A 85 25.12 1.65 -1.47
C GLN A 85 26.33 0.95 -2.09
N ALA A 86 26.16 0.36 -3.27
CA ALA A 86 27.26 -0.29 -3.99
C ALA A 86 28.41 0.68 -4.31
N ALA A 87 28.10 1.94 -4.64
CA ALA A 87 29.11 2.96 -4.90
C ALA A 87 29.87 3.39 -3.63
N GLN A 88 29.25 3.33 -2.46
CA GLN A 88 29.89 3.66 -1.18
C GLN A 88 30.75 2.52 -0.62
N GLU A 89 30.42 1.27 -0.95
CA GLU A 89 31.19 0.08 -0.54
C GLU A 89 32.41 -0.18 -1.41
N GLY A 90 32.41 0.25 -2.67
CA GLY A 90 33.56 0.10 -3.59
C GLY A 90 34.73 1.06 -3.32
N ASP A 91 34.58 2.00 -2.39
CA ASP A 91 35.58 3.00 -1.99
C ASP A 91 36.23 2.67 -0.63
N GLN A 92 35.99 1.46 -0.09
CA GLN A 92 36.63 0.90 1.12
C GLN A 92 37.61 -0.23 0.82
#